data_AF-A0A955P4R6-F1
#
_entry.id   AF-A0A955P4R6-F1
#
_cell.length_a   1.000
_cell.length_b   1.000
_cell.length_c   1.000
_cell.angle_alpha   90.00
_cell.angle_beta   90.00
_cell.angle_gamma   90.00
#
_symmetry.space_group_name_H-M   'P 1'
#
loop_
_entity.id
_entity.type
_entity.pdbx_description
1 polymer ?
#
loop_
_entity_poly.entity_id
_entity_poly.type
_entity_poly.pdbx_seq_one_letter_code
_entity_poly.pdbx_strand_id
1 'polypeptide(L)'
;MSELPVGDSPDPISAPYFPDSVHEFIWRNWEAVPPEKLAKILGATVEQITEIAVSMGLPEKPEVPSRMLERGYVGLIRRNWHLLPYDQLLELLEMTPDRLNVMLREEDFLWIKLGRRKPACP
;
A
#
# COMPACT_ATOMS: atom_id res chain seq x y z
N MET A 1 13.15 -9.72 -16.48
CA MET A 1 12.66 -8.88 -15.37
C MET A 1 12.19 -7.57 -15.98
N SER A 2 10.89 -7.28 -15.97
CA SER A 2 10.41 -5.97 -16.41
C SER A 2 10.82 -4.90 -15.40
N GLU A 3 11.50 -3.85 -15.86
CA GLU A 3 11.73 -2.66 -15.03
C GLU A 3 10.42 -1.88 -14.85
N LEU A 4 10.02 -1.67 -13.59
CA LEU A 4 8.87 -0.84 -13.25
C LEU A 4 9.19 0.65 -13.50
N PRO A 5 8.22 1.47 -13.96
CA PRO A 5 8.47 2.87 -14.26
C PRO A 5 8.70 3.72 -13.00
N VAL A 6 9.82 4.45 -12.91
CA VAL A 6 10.14 5.27 -11.71
C VAL A 6 9.85 6.76 -11.90
N GLY A 7 10.16 7.34 -13.07
CA GLY A 7 9.99 8.77 -13.32
C GLY A 7 11.02 9.64 -12.58
N ASP A 8 10.60 10.81 -12.09
CA ASP A 8 11.46 11.79 -11.40
C ASP A 8 11.63 11.54 -9.89
N SER A 9 10.90 10.56 -9.33
CA SER A 9 11.04 10.06 -7.96
C SER A 9 11.12 11.14 -6.86
N PRO A 10 10.13 12.05 -6.75
CA PRO A 10 10.13 13.06 -5.71
C PRO A 10 9.88 12.42 -4.33
N ASP A 11 10.03 13.23 -3.29
CA ASP A 11 9.64 12.84 -1.94
C ASP A 11 8.14 12.47 -1.87
N PRO A 12 7.78 11.49 -1.03
CA PRO A 12 6.39 11.15 -0.79
C PRO A 12 5.64 12.31 -0.14
N ILE A 13 4.33 12.34 -0.37
CA ILE A 13 3.47 13.37 0.25
C ILE A 13 3.28 12.97 1.71
N SER A 14 3.67 13.85 2.63
CA SER A 14 3.46 13.65 4.07
C SER A 14 1.99 13.83 4.46
N ALA A 15 1.49 12.99 5.35
CA ALA A 15 0.23 13.21 6.05
C ALA A 15 0.50 13.68 7.51
N PRO A 16 0.57 15.00 7.77
CA PRO A 16 1.02 15.54 9.06
C PRO A 16 0.06 15.30 10.22
N TYR A 17 -1.12 14.76 9.95
CA TYR A 17 -2.13 14.40 10.94
C TYR A 17 -1.98 12.95 11.44
N PHE A 18 -1.08 12.16 10.86
CA PHE A 18 -0.62 10.90 11.45
C PHE A 18 0.68 11.11 12.22
N PRO A 19 0.90 10.37 13.33
CA PRO A 19 2.17 10.43 14.07
C PRO A 19 3.38 10.06 13.21
N ASP A 20 3.24 9.04 12.36
CA ASP A 20 4.27 8.57 11.43
C ASP A 20 3.63 7.82 10.24
N SER A 21 4.47 7.35 9.31
CA SER A 21 4.04 6.58 8.14
C SER A 21 3.48 5.20 8.47
N VAL A 22 3.85 4.60 9.60
CA VAL A 22 3.32 3.29 10.05
C VAL A 22 1.87 3.44 10.46
N HIS A 23 1.54 4.48 11.23
CA HIS A 23 0.16 4.81 11.60
C HIS A 23 -0.68 5.08 10.34
N GLU A 24 -0.16 5.89 9.41
CA GLU A 24 -0.85 6.14 8.14
C GLU A 24 -1.10 4.86 7.34
N PHE A 25 -0.07 4.00 7.22
CA PHE A 25 -0.16 2.75 6.49
C PHE A 25 -1.19 1.79 7.09
N ILE A 26 -1.16 1.59 8.41
CA ILE A 26 -2.12 0.73 9.11
C ILE A 26 -3.52 1.29 8.94
N TRP A 27 -3.72 2.59 9.21
CA TRP A 27 -5.04 3.21 9.14
C TRP A 27 -5.66 3.11 7.74
N ARG A 28 -4.89 3.39 6.69
CA ARG A 28 -5.38 3.33 5.31
C ARG A 28 -5.72 1.92 4.83
N ASN A 29 -5.16 0.89 5.45
CA ASN A 29 -5.30 -0.49 4.98
C ASN A 29 -6.08 -1.41 5.94
N TRP A 30 -6.43 -0.96 7.14
CA TRP A 30 -7.01 -1.80 8.21
C TRP A 30 -8.22 -2.64 7.78
N GLU A 31 -9.21 -2.02 7.14
CA GLU A 31 -10.42 -2.72 6.65
C GLU A 31 -10.29 -3.22 5.21
N ALA A 32 -9.11 -3.08 4.60
CA ALA A 32 -8.85 -3.48 3.22
C ALA A 32 -7.88 -4.66 3.10
N VAL A 33 -7.06 -4.90 4.12
CA VAL A 33 -5.95 -5.83 4.11
C VAL A 33 -5.89 -6.55 5.45
N PRO A 34 -5.76 -7.89 5.47
CA PRO A 34 -5.67 -8.63 6.73
C PRO A 34 -4.48 -8.17 7.59
N PRO A 35 -4.62 -8.11 8.93
CA PRO A 35 -3.55 -7.70 9.84
C PRO A 35 -2.25 -8.49 9.66
N GLU A 36 -2.33 -9.79 9.33
CA GLU A 36 -1.20 -10.67 9.09
C GLU A 36 -0.32 -10.17 7.93
N LYS A 37 -0.96 -9.61 6.89
CA LYS A 37 -0.26 -9.08 5.73
C LYS A 37 0.41 -7.76 6.04
N LEU A 38 -0.26 -6.88 6.80
CA LEU A 38 0.32 -5.62 7.28
C LEU A 38 1.53 -5.88 8.18
N ALA A 39 1.41 -6.82 9.12
CA ALA A 39 2.46 -7.25 10.01
C ALA A 39 3.68 -7.76 9.23
N LYS A 40 3.45 -8.59 8.21
CA LYS A 40 4.51 -9.11 7.34
C LYS A 40 5.28 -7.99 6.62
N ILE A 41 4.58 -7.03 6.01
CA ILE A 41 5.19 -5.91 5.26
C ILE A 41 6.02 -5.01 6.19
N LEU A 42 5.53 -4.78 7.42
CA LEU A 42 6.21 -3.95 8.41
C LEU A 42 7.28 -4.69 9.22
N GLY A 43 7.40 -6.01 9.08
CA GLY A 43 8.31 -6.83 9.90
C GLY A 43 7.93 -6.86 11.38
N ALA A 44 6.62 -6.83 11.69
CA ALA A 44 6.06 -6.76 13.04
C ALA A 44 5.17 -7.98 13.33
N THR A 45 4.63 -8.06 14.56
CA THR A 45 3.60 -9.05 14.92
C THR A 45 2.19 -8.51 14.72
N VAL A 46 1.20 -9.39 14.59
CA VAL A 46 -0.21 -9.00 14.43
C VAL A 46 -0.70 -8.22 15.65
N GLU A 47 -0.24 -8.58 16.84
CA GLU A 47 -0.55 -7.90 18.09
C GLU A 47 -0.07 -6.44 18.05
N GLN A 48 1.17 -6.20 17.61
CA GLN A 48 1.71 -4.84 17.48
C GLN A 48 0.91 -3.99 16.48
N ILE A 49 0.53 -4.57 15.33
CA ILE A 49 -0.31 -3.87 14.35
C ILE A 49 -1.68 -3.53 14.95
N THR A 50 -2.27 -4.46 15.68
CA THR A 50 -3.60 -4.30 16.29
C THR A 50 -3.56 -3.24 17.39
N GLU A 51 -2.52 -3.22 18.22
CA GLU A 51 -2.31 -2.18 19.24
C GLU A 51 -2.23 -0.78 18.61
N ILE A 52 -1.49 -0.63 17.51
CA ILE A 52 -1.42 0.65 16.79
C ILE A 52 -2.79 1.02 16.22
N ALA A 53 -3.49 0.09 15.57
CA ALA A 53 -4.83 0.33 15.04
C ALA A 53 -5.81 0.80 16.13
N VAL A 54 -5.86 0.11 17.27
CA VAL A 54 -6.73 0.46 18.40
C VAL A 54 -6.35 1.82 19.00
N SER A 55 -5.05 2.15 19.07
CA SER A 55 -4.60 3.47 19.55
C SER A 55 -5.09 4.63 18.67
N MET A 56 -5.38 4.36 17.40
CA MET A 56 -6.00 5.32 16.46
C MET A 56 -7.54 5.30 16.48
N GLY A 57 -8.15 4.49 17.34
CA GLY A 57 -9.61 4.35 17.47
C GLY A 57 -10.25 3.39 16.45
N LEU A 58 -9.46 2.54 15.78
CA LEU A 58 -9.96 1.51 14.88
C LEU A 58 -10.48 0.30 15.68
N PRO A 59 -11.42 -0.50 15.12
CA PRO A 59 -11.89 -1.72 15.78
C PRO A 59 -10.74 -2.73 15.92
N GLU A 60 -10.70 -3.46 17.04
CA GLU A 60 -9.69 -4.48 17.33
C GLU A 60 -9.64 -5.59 16.27
N LYS A 61 -10.79 -5.91 15.66
CA LYS A 61 -10.91 -6.89 14.59
C LYS A 61 -11.45 -6.22 13.34
N PRO A 62 -10.65 -6.11 12.26
CA PRO A 62 -11.12 -5.52 11.03
C PRO A 62 -12.03 -6.49 10.28
N GLU A 63 -13.09 -5.95 9.67
CA GLU A 63 -13.89 -6.69 8.70
C GLU A 63 -13.29 -6.51 7.31
N VAL A 64 -12.41 -7.42 6.89
CA VAL A 64 -11.75 -7.33 5.58
C VAL A 64 -12.56 -8.09 4.53
N PRO A 65 -13.08 -7.42 3.47
CA PRO A 65 -13.81 -8.10 2.41
C PRO A 65 -12.89 -9.02 1.60
N SER A 66 -13.27 -10.29 1.43
CA SER A 66 -12.48 -11.29 0.68
C SER A 66 -12.15 -10.88 -0.77
N ARG A 67 -12.94 -9.99 -1.36
CA ARG A 67 -12.77 -9.53 -2.75
C ARG A 67 -11.83 -8.32 -2.91
N MET A 68 -11.31 -7.76 -1.81
CA MET A 68 -10.51 -6.53 -1.88
C MET A 68 -9.19 -6.74 -2.64
N LEU A 69 -8.54 -7.89 -2.48
CA LEU A 69 -7.32 -8.20 -3.23
C LEU A 69 -7.61 -8.48 -4.71
N GLU A 70 -8.71 -9.17 -5.03
CA GLU A 70 -9.06 -9.53 -6.41
C GLU A 70 -9.58 -8.35 -7.25
N ARG A 71 -10.37 -7.45 -6.64
CA ARG A 71 -11.09 -6.37 -7.36
C ARG A 71 -10.73 -4.96 -6.89
N GLY A 72 -10.03 -4.84 -5.77
CA GLY A 72 -9.67 -3.57 -5.13
C GLY A 72 -8.21 -3.16 -5.34
N TYR A 73 -7.42 -3.89 -6.14
CA TYR A 73 -5.98 -3.62 -6.33
C TYR A 73 -5.69 -2.18 -6.78
N VAL A 74 -6.52 -1.58 -7.64
CA VAL A 74 -6.38 -0.15 -8.02
C VAL A 74 -6.48 0.76 -6.79
N GLY A 75 -7.42 0.48 -5.90
CA GLY A 75 -7.59 1.20 -4.64
C GLY A 75 -6.38 1.03 -3.73
N LEU A 76 -5.88 -0.21 -3.58
CA LEU A 76 -4.69 -0.51 -2.79
C LEU A 76 -3.44 0.20 -3.33
N ILE A 77 -3.23 0.22 -4.66
CA ILE A 77 -2.14 0.96 -5.29
C ILE A 77 -2.23 2.45 -4.94
N ARG A 78 -3.41 3.06 -5.10
CA ARG A 78 -3.60 4.49 -4.82
C ARG A 78 -3.40 4.86 -3.36
N ARG A 79 -3.89 4.02 -2.44
CA ARG A 79 -3.74 4.23 -0.98
C ARG A 79 -2.27 4.26 -0.57
N ASN A 80 -1.45 3.44 -1.22
CA ASN A 80 -0.08 3.14 -0.81
C ASN A 80 1.00 3.72 -1.74
N TRP A 81 0.65 4.43 -2.81
CA TRP A 81 1.61 4.91 -3.81
C TRP A 81 2.71 5.80 -3.24
N HIS A 82 2.37 6.61 -2.24
CA HIS A 82 3.28 7.49 -1.51
C HIS A 82 3.81 6.86 -0.20
N LEU A 83 3.40 5.64 0.14
CA LEU A 83 3.77 5.00 1.40
C LEU A 83 4.76 3.86 1.20
N LEU A 84 4.58 3.05 0.16
CA LEU A 84 5.36 1.84 -0.04
C LEU A 84 6.33 1.97 -1.22
N PRO A 85 7.59 1.55 -1.08
CA PRO A 85 8.44 1.21 -2.22
C PRO A 85 7.86 0.04 -3.03
N TYR A 86 8.41 -0.20 -4.22
CA TYR A 86 7.84 -1.15 -5.17
C TYR A 86 7.83 -2.59 -4.67
N ASP A 87 8.87 -3.02 -3.97
CA ASP A 87 8.99 -4.33 -3.34
C ASP A 87 7.86 -4.59 -2.32
N GLN A 88 7.62 -3.64 -1.40
CA GLN A 88 6.53 -3.75 -0.43
C GLN A 88 5.15 -3.67 -1.11
N LEU A 89 5.00 -2.85 -2.17
CA LEU A 89 3.76 -2.76 -2.92
C LEU A 89 3.46 -4.06 -3.69
N LEU A 90 4.46 -4.69 -4.30
CA LEU A 90 4.33 -5.99 -4.96
C LEU A 90 3.96 -7.07 -3.95
N GLU A 91 4.56 -7.05 -2.76
CA GLU A 91 4.20 -7.95 -1.68
C GLU A 91 2.75 -7.75 -1.25
N LEU A 92 2.31 -6.51 -1.02
CA LEU A 92 0.93 -6.17 -0.64
C LEU A 92 -0.08 -6.70 -1.66
N LEU A 93 0.20 -6.51 -2.95
CA LEU A 93 -0.71 -6.86 -4.04
C LEU A 93 -0.63 -8.33 -4.46
N GLU A 94 0.38 -9.07 -3.97
CA GLU A 94 0.69 -10.43 -4.41
C GLU A 94 0.89 -10.51 -5.94
N MET A 95 1.52 -9.48 -6.51
CA MET A 95 1.73 -9.34 -7.94
C MET A 95 3.20 -9.52 -8.30
N THR A 96 3.45 -10.01 -9.51
CA THR A 96 4.77 -9.93 -10.13
C THR A 96 5.04 -8.52 -10.68
N PRO A 97 6.32 -8.11 -10.82
CA PRO A 97 6.66 -6.86 -11.48
C PRO A 97 6.03 -6.72 -12.88
N ASP A 98 6.03 -7.80 -13.66
CA ASP A 98 5.46 -7.82 -15.01
C ASP A 98 3.94 -7.54 -14.97
N ARG A 99 3.20 -8.16 -14.03
CA ARG A 99 1.76 -7.90 -13.88
C ARG A 99 1.49 -6.46 -13.48
N LEU A 100 2.23 -5.93 -12.52
CA LEU A 100 2.09 -4.53 -12.11
C LEU A 100 2.44 -3.58 -13.26
N ASN A 101 3.46 -3.89 -14.07
CA ASN A 101 3.83 -3.07 -15.22
C ASN A 101 2.71 -2.98 -16.26
N VAL A 102 2.02 -4.09 -16.55
CA VAL A 102 0.84 -4.12 -17.43
C VAL A 102 -0.27 -3.23 -16.86
N MET A 103 -0.56 -3.29 -15.56
CA MET A 103 -1.55 -2.42 -14.92
C MET A 103 -1.18 -0.93 -15.02
N LEU A 104 0.09 -0.62 -14.82
CA LEU A 104 0.60 0.75 -14.85
C LEU A 104 0.51 1.35 -16.26
N ARG A 105 0.81 0.58 -17.30
CA ARG A 105 1.00 1.09 -18.67
C ARG A 105 -0.18 0.85 -19.61
N GLU A 106 -0.86 -0.28 -19.48
CA GLU A 106 -1.74 -0.83 -20.53
C GLU A 106 -3.19 -0.98 -20.08
N GLU A 107 -3.45 -1.67 -18.96
CA GLU A 107 -4.83 -2.00 -18.56
C GLU A 107 -5.54 -0.81 -17.89
N ASP A 108 -4.97 -0.30 -16.79
CA ASP A 108 -5.60 0.77 -16.01
C ASP A 108 -4.98 2.15 -16.25
N PHE A 109 -3.89 2.23 -17.02
CA PHE A 109 -3.12 3.46 -17.24
C PHE A 109 -2.76 4.18 -15.93
N LEU A 110 -2.51 3.40 -14.85
CA LEU A 110 -2.26 3.97 -13.52
C LEU A 110 -1.01 4.86 -13.51
N TRP A 111 -0.01 4.57 -14.34
CA TRP A 111 1.19 5.40 -14.45
C TRP A 111 0.86 6.86 -14.77
N ILE A 112 -0.04 7.08 -15.74
CA ILE A 112 -0.49 8.43 -16.10
C ILE A 112 -1.33 9.02 -14.98
N LYS A 113 -2.26 8.23 -14.42
CA LYS A 113 -3.18 8.64 -13.35
C LYS A 113 -2.47 8.95 -12.02
N LEU A 114 -1.25 8.45 -11.83
CA LEU A 114 -0.40 8.66 -10.65
C LEU A 114 0.69 9.71 -10.91
N GLY A 115 0.57 10.48 -12.00
CA GLY A 115 1.45 11.64 -12.26
C GLY A 115 2.77 11.30 -12.92
N ARG A 116 2.90 10.11 -13.53
CA ARG A 116 4.10 9.60 -14.21
C ARG A 116 5.35 9.61 -13.34
N ARG A 117 5.17 9.29 -12.06
CA ARG A 117 6.22 9.24 -11.05
C ARG A 117 5.89 8.25 -9.95
N LYS A 118 6.89 7.54 -9.46
CA LYS A 118 6.82 6.78 -8.21
C LYS A 118 7.63 7.54 -7.16
N PRO A 119 7.02 8.01 -6.06
CA PRO A 119 7.74 8.68 -4.99
C PRO A 119 8.82 7.79 -4.35
N ALA A 120 9.90 8.43 -3.90
CA ALA A 120 10.98 7.84 -3.11
C ALA A 120 10.50 7.52 -1.69
N CYS A 121 9.68 6.49 -1.56
CA CYS A 121 9.15 6.04 -0.27
C CYS A 121 10.28 5.52 0.64
N PRO A 122 10.14 5.71 1.96
CA PRO A 122 11.11 5.26 2.96
C PRO A 122 11.18 3.73 3.08
#